data_AF-A0A2S5CGL9-F1
#
_entry.id   AF-A0A2S5CGL9-F1
#
_cell.length_a   1.000
_cell.length_b   1.000
_cell.length_c   1.000
_cell.angle_alpha   90.00
_cell.angle_beta   90.00
_cell.angle_gamma   90.00
#
_symmetry.space_group_name_H-M   'P 1'
#
loop_
_entity.id
_entity.type
_entity.pdbx_description
1 polymer ?
#
loop_
_entity_poly.entity_id
_entity_poly.type
_entity_poly.pdbx_seq_one_letter_code
_entity_poly.pdbx_strand_id
1 'polypeptide(L)'
;MIAEEFKELLSSLRGLGHHQRNLAKATLNQQTDLPETLEVIEARFELNPACPHGAGIRLSRYGSASGLQRYSCKSCRWRHRFLAGISLGFCRK
;
A
#
# COMPACT_ATOMS: atom_id res chain seq x y z
N MET A 1 -12.15 23.23 -14.90
CA MET A 1 -11.91 24.54 -14.25
C MET A 1 -11.99 24.29 -12.76
N ILE A 2 -10.96 24.66 -11.99
CA ILE A 2 -10.96 24.45 -10.54
C ILE A 2 -11.74 25.62 -9.92
N ALA A 3 -12.74 25.31 -9.07
CA ALA A 3 -13.55 26.32 -8.39
C ALA A 3 -12.68 27.30 -7.60
N GLU A 4 -13.06 28.57 -7.56
CA GLU A 4 -12.27 29.61 -6.87
C GLU A 4 -12.09 29.31 -5.38
N GLU A 5 -13.16 28.81 -4.75
CA GLU A 5 -13.19 28.33 -3.37
C GLU A 5 -12.12 27.25 -3.11
N PHE A 6 -11.85 26.38 -4.08
CA PHE A 6 -10.82 25.34 -3.95
C PHE A 6 -9.41 25.93 -4.03
N LYS A 7 -9.21 27.01 -4.79
CA LYS A 7 -7.91 27.70 -4.84
C LYS A 7 -7.61 28.42 -3.52
N GLU A 8 -8.63 29.01 -2.91
CA GLU A 8 -8.53 29.62 -1.57
C GLU A 8 -8.18 28.56 -0.51
N LEU A 9 -8.87 27.42 -0.55
CA LEU A 9 -8.55 26.27 0.30
C LEU A 9 -7.08 25.84 0.13
N LEU A 10 -6.60 25.64 -1.09
CA LEU A 10 -5.20 25.26 -1.36
C LEU A 10 -4.20 26.29 -0.83
N SER A 11 -4.56 27.58 -0.88
CA SER A 11 -3.72 28.67 -0.37
C SER A 11 -3.60 28.61 1.15
N SER A 12 -4.71 28.31 1.86
CA SER A 12 -4.71 28.13 3.32
C SER A 12 -3.87 26.93 3.79
N LEU A 13 -3.77 25.86 2.99
CA LEU A 13 -2.96 24.68 3.32
C LEU A 13 -1.45 24.99 3.40
N ARG A 14 -0.98 26.04 2.70
CA ARG A 14 0.44 26.45 2.69
C ARG A 14 0.89 26.96 4.06
N GLY A 15 -0.01 27.62 4.80
CA GLY A 15 0.27 28.19 6.13
C GLY A 15 0.25 27.18 7.28
N LEU A 16 -0.16 25.94 7.05
CA LEU A 16 -0.26 24.93 8.11
C LEU A 16 1.10 24.57 8.70
N GLY A 17 1.18 24.35 10.01
CA GLY A 17 2.35 23.74 10.65
C GLY A 17 2.50 22.25 10.29
N HIS A 18 3.65 21.65 10.60
CA HIS A 18 3.91 20.22 10.34
C HIS A 18 2.83 19.30 10.96
N HIS A 19 2.45 19.56 12.21
CA HIS A 19 1.41 18.79 12.90
C HIS A 19 0.04 18.92 12.22
N GLN A 20 -0.37 20.14 11.87
CA GLN A 20 -1.65 20.40 11.19
C GLN A 20 -1.70 19.78 9.79
N ARG A 21 -0.58 19.79 9.05
CA ARG A 21 -0.48 19.08 7.77
C ARG A 21 -0.67 17.57 7.92
N ASN A 22 -0.13 16.98 8.98
CA ASN A 22 -0.31 15.55 9.24
C ASN A 22 -1.75 15.21 9.60
N LEU A 23 -2.42 16.05 10.39
CA LEU A 23 -3.86 15.91 10.66
C LEU A 23 -4.69 16.04 9.39
N ALA A 24 -4.47 17.07 8.58
CA ALA A 24 -5.18 17.26 7.31
C ALA A 24 -5.01 16.06 6.37
N LYS A 25 -3.78 15.53 6.25
CA LYS A 25 -3.51 14.29 5.50
C LYS A 25 -4.24 13.09 6.08
N ALA A 26 -4.24 12.92 7.40
CA ALA A 26 -4.93 11.81 8.05
C ALA A 26 -6.44 11.87 7.78
N THR A 27 -7.07 13.04 7.90
CA THR A 27 -8.50 13.23 7.61
C THR A 27 -8.83 12.95 6.14
N LEU A 28 -8.01 13.44 5.20
CA LEU A 28 -8.20 13.13 3.77
C LEU A 28 -8.06 11.64 3.48
N ASN A 29 -7.11 10.96 4.11
CA ASN A 29 -6.90 9.52 3.96
C ASN A 29 -7.96 8.66 4.67
N GLN A 30 -8.60 9.17 5.73
CA GLN A 30 -9.73 8.49 6.39
C GLN A 30 -10.98 8.43 5.50
N GLN A 31 -11.09 9.33 4.52
CA GLN A 31 -12.21 9.38 3.57
C GLN A 31 -12.03 8.47 2.35
N THR A 32 -10.90 7.75 2.27
CA THR A 32 -10.70 6.74 1.23
C THR A 32 -11.05 5.36 1.78
N ASP A 33 -11.82 4.57 1.01
CA ASP A 33 -12.05 3.12 1.22
C ASP A 33 -10.77 2.28 1.00
N LEU A 34 -9.61 2.91 1.15
CA LEU A 34 -8.30 2.30 1.06
C LEU A 34 -8.19 1.12 2.04
N PRO A 35 -8.61 1.21 3.32
CA PRO A 35 -8.55 0.08 4.23
C PRO A 35 -9.35 -1.12 3.71
N GLU A 36 -10.59 -0.91 3.26
CA GLU A 36 -11.44 -1.97 2.70
C GLU A 36 -10.84 -2.58 1.43
N THR A 37 -10.28 -1.75 0.55
CA THR A 37 -9.61 -2.22 -0.67
C THR A 37 -8.38 -3.07 -0.35
N LEU A 38 -7.57 -2.65 0.63
CA LEU A 38 -6.40 -3.40 1.07
C LEU A 38 -6.79 -4.73 1.71
N GLU A 39 -7.85 -4.75 2.53
CA GLU A 39 -8.39 -5.98 3.11
C GLU A 39 -8.86 -6.97 2.04
N VAL A 40 -9.56 -6.49 1.00
CA VAL A 40 -9.99 -7.35 -0.12
C VAL A 40 -8.79 -7.92 -0.89
N ILE A 41 -7.74 -7.13 -1.08
CA ILE A 41 -6.51 -7.57 -1.74
C ILE A 41 -5.79 -8.64 -0.90
N GLU A 42 -5.67 -8.43 0.40
CA GLU A 42 -5.05 -9.39 1.31
C GLU A 42 -5.85 -10.68 1.40
N ALA A 43 -7.17 -10.60 1.60
CA ALA A 43 -8.05 -11.76 1.67
C ALA A 43 -7.97 -12.61 0.39
N ARG A 44 -7.99 -11.98 -0.79
CA ARG A 44 -7.81 -12.69 -2.07
C ARG A 44 -6.45 -13.37 -2.18
N PHE A 45 -5.40 -12.73 -1.69
CA PHE A 45 -4.06 -13.31 -1.70
C PHE A 45 -3.94 -14.50 -0.73
N GLU A 46 -4.54 -14.41 0.46
CA GLU A 46 -4.54 -15.50 1.44
C GLU A 46 -5.28 -16.75 0.97
N LEU A 47 -6.34 -16.58 0.16
CA LEU A 47 -7.08 -17.70 -0.44
C LEU A 47 -6.26 -18.51 -1.44
N ASN A 48 -5.35 -17.85 -2.17
CA ASN A 48 -4.48 -18.53 -3.14
C ASN A 48 -3.07 -17.91 -3.14
N PRO A 49 -2.26 -18.23 -2.11
CA PRO A 49 -0.98 -17.58 -1.91
C PRO A 49 0.03 -18.15 -2.90
N ALA A 50 0.26 -17.43 -3.99
CA ALA A 50 1.18 -17.84 -5.06
C ALA A 50 2.37 -16.88 -5.18
N CYS A 51 3.56 -17.43 -5.37
CA CYS A 51 4.71 -16.62 -5.75
C CYS A 51 4.62 -16.27 -7.25
N PRO A 52 4.74 -14.99 -7.64
CA PRO A 52 4.68 -14.61 -9.06
C PRO A 52 5.88 -15.11 -9.88
N HIS A 53 6.95 -15.59 -9.24
CA HIS A 53 8.18 -16.06 -9.90
C HIS A 53 8.30 -17.58 -10.04
N GLY A 54 7.44 -18.35 -9.39
CA GLY A 54 7.50 -19.80 -9.48
C GLY A 54 6.32 -20.48 -8.80
N ALA A 55 6.10 -21.76 -9.12
CA ALA A 55 5.03 -22.59 -8.53
C ALA A 55 5.22 -22.90 -7.03
N GLY A 56 6.13 -22.21 -6.34
CA GLY A 56 6.40 -22.43 -4.92
C GLY A 56 5.34 -21.76 -4.03
N ILE A 57 4.53 -22.58 -3.36
CA ILE A 57 3.47 -22.16 -2.42
C ILE A 57 4.04 -21.84 -1.02
N ARG A 58 5.31 -22.18 -0.75
CA ARG A 58 5.95 -21.93 0.56
C ARG A 58 6.32 -20.46 0.72
N LEU A 59 5.35 -19.67 1.17
CA LEU A 59 5.45 -18.26 1.47
C LEU A 59 5.49 -18.03 2.99
N SER A 60 6.38 -17.14 3.46
CA SER A 60 6.41 -16.68 4.85
C SER A 60 6.17 -15.18 4.96
N ARG A 61 5.30 -14.79 5.90
CA ARG A 61 4.99 -13.40 6.26
C ARG A 61 6.19 -12.75 6.97
N TYR A 62 6.53 -11.50 6.62
CA TYR A 62 7.50 -10.71 7.40
C TYR A 62 7.24 -9.21 7.27
N GLY A 63 6.69 -8.59 8.32
CA GLY A 63 6.38 -7.16 8.34
C GLY A 63 5.33 -6.71 7.31
N SER A 64 5.09 -5.41 7.26
CA SER A 64 4.12 -4.78 6.36
C SER A 64 4.71 -3.52 5.72
N ALA A 65 4.15 -3.10 4.58
CA ALA A 65 4.44 -1.80 3.98
C ALA A 65 3.21 -1.27 3.26
N SER A 66 2.98 0.04 3.36
CA SER A 66 1.83 0.69 2.72
C SER A 66 0.48 0.04 3.07
N GLY A 67 0.35 -0.47 4.30
CA GLY A 67 -0.86 -1.16 4.77
C GLY A 67 -1.03 -2.60 4.27
N LEU A 68 -0.06 -3.16 3.52
CA LEU A 68 -0.11 -4.52 3.01
C LEU A 68 0.94 -5.43 3.66
N GLN A 69 0.58 -6.70 3.84
CA GLN A 69 1.43 -7.76 4.33
C GLN A 69 2.51 -8.13 3.31
N ARG A 70 3.76 -8.25 3.77
CA ARG A 70 4.87 -8.71 2.95
C ARG A 70 5.06 -10.22 3.07
N TYR A 71 5.37 -10.85 1.93
CA TYR A 71 5.62 -12.27 1.80
C TYR A 71 6.99 -12.54 1.17
N SER A 72 7.61 -13.64 1.62
CA SER A 72 8.88 -14.15 1.11
C SER A 72 8.71 -15.59 0.65
N CYS A 73 9.13 -15.88 -0.58
CA CYS A 73 9.12 -17.24 -1.12
C CYS A 73 10.40 -17.99 -0.72
N LYS A 74 10.24 -19.21 -0.19
CA LYS A 74 11.37 -20.08 0.17
C LYS A 74 11.99 -20.79 -1.02
N SER A 75 11.24 -20.98 -2.10
CA SER A 75 11.71 -21.70 -3.29
C SER A 75 12.54 -20.83 -4.22
N CYS A 76 12.22 -19.54 -4.30
CA CYS A 76 12.96 -18.61 -5.12
C CYS A 76 14.19 -18.14 -4.31
N ARG A 77 15.40 -18.49 -4.75
CA ARG A 77 16.61 -18.39 -3.89
C ARG A 77 17.19 -16.97 -3.74
N TRP A 78 16.55 -15.92 -4.27
CA TRP A 78 17.17 -14.58 -4.40
C TRP A 78 16.26 -13.42 -3.93
N ARG A 79 16.44 -12.94 -2.69
CA ARG A 79 15.79 -11.73 -2.08
C ARG A 79 14.31 -11.51 -2.49
N HIS A 80 13.42 -12.39 -2.03
CA HIS A 80 12.00 -12.37 -2.37
C HIS A 80 11.20 -11.54 -1.39
N ARG A 81 10.86 -10.32 -1.81
CA ARG A 81 9.98 -9.41 -1.08
C ARG A 81 8.87 -8.93 -1.99
N PHE A 82 7.64 -9.33 -1.72
CA PHE A 82 6.47 -8.81 -2.43
C PHE A 82 5.31 -8.58 -1.47
N LEU A 83 4.38 -7.71 -1.86
CA LEU A 83 3.21 -7.32 -1.07
C LEU A 83 1.99 -8.11 -1.56
N ALA A 84 1.10 -8.48 -0.64
CA ALA A 84 -0.12 -9.23 -0.98
C ALA A 84 -0.86 -8.55 -2.15
N GLY A 85 -1.08 -9.31 -3.24
CA GLY A 85 -1.86 -8.89 -4.41
C GLY A 85 -1.37 -7.68 -5.22
N ILE A 86 -0.25 -7.05 -4.86
CA ILE A 86 0.39 -6.02 -5.70
C ILE A 86 1.86 -6.40 -5.86
N SER A 87 2.23 -6.76 -7.09
CA SER A 87 3.63 -6.87 -7.51
C SER A 87 4.26 -5.48 -7.52
N LEU A 88 4.64 -4.97 -6.35
CA LEU A 88 5.49 -3.79 -6.24
C LEU A 88 6.88 -4.21 -6.71
N GLY A 89 7.13 -3.90 -7.98
CA GLY A 89 8.36 -4.26 -8.66
C GLY A 89 9.57 -3.83 -7.87
N PHE A 90 10.32 -4.81 -7.37
CA PHE A 90 11.78 -4.86 -7.38
C PHE A 90 12.20 -6.31 -7.10
N CYS A 91 11.78 -7.23 -7.96
CA CYS A 91 12.46 -8.51 -8.10
C CYS A 91 13.08 -8.51 -9.51
N ARG A 92 14.29 -7.93 -9.62
CA ARG A 92 15.08 -7.99 -10.85
C ARG A 92 15.48 -9.46 -11.07
N LYS A 93 15.30 -9.96 -12.30
CA LYS A 93 15.94 -11.20 -12.76
C LYS A 93 17.45 -11.12 -12.60
#